data_AF-A0A0B7GVA5-F1
#
_entry.id   AF-A0A0B7GVA5-F1
#
_cell.length_a   1.000
_cell.length_b   1.000
_cell.length_c   1.000
_cell.angle_alpha   90.00
_cell.angle_beta   90.00
_cell.angle_gamma   90.00
#
_symmetry.space_group_name_H-M   'P 1'
#
loop_
_entity.id
_entity.type
_entity.pdbx_description
1 polymer ?
#
loop_
_entity_poly.entity_id
_entity_poly.type
_entity_poly.pdbx_seq_one_letter_code
_entity_poly.pdbx_strand_id
1 'polypeptide(L)'
;MGTKLSIKDFHFVGIGMISIAIHNTKTNIALQPFMVSLAKDGIYEAIAINFGILASGKTEDEAIRRLGHNIFNYFISLAKTKVSTEYVTHSKQMADF
;
A
#
# COMPACT_ATOMS: atom_id res chain seq x y z
N MET A 1 -30.53 -19.81 -12.15
CA MET A 1 -30.42 -18.80 -11.08
C MET A 1 -29.25 -17.90 -11.43
N GLY A 2 -29.50 -16.63 -11.77
CA GLY A 2 -28.45 -15.71 -12.21
C GLY A 2 -27.63 -15.19 -11.04
N THR A 3 -26.32 -15.17 -11.18
CA THR A 3 -25.38 -14.61 -10.19
C THR A 3 -25.71 -13.13 -9.99
N LYS A 4 -26.27 -12.78 -8.82
CA LYS A 4 -26.58 -11.39 -8.49
C LYS A 4 -25.37 -10.79 -7.79
N LEU A 5 -24.69 -9.85 -8.45
CA LEU A 5 -23.67 -9.01 -7.80
C LEU A 5 -24.39 -8.11 -6.79
N SER A 6 -24.20 -8.38 -5.50
CA SER A 6 -24.65 -7.50 -4.43
C SER A 6 -23.49 -6.62 -4.03
N ILE A 7 -23.51 -5.35 -4.46
CA ILE A 7 -22.58 -4.34 -3.95
C ILE A 7 -23.01 -4.07 -2.50
N LYS A 8 -22.17 -4.46 -1.52
CA LYS A 8 -22.40 -4.12 -0.11
C LYS A 8 -22.47 -2.60 0.02
N ASP A 9 -23.34 -2.08 0.90
CA ASP A 9 -23.40 -0.65 1.22
C ASP A 9 -22.00 -0.11 1.44
N PHE A 10 -21.55 0.71 0.51
CA PHE A 10 -20.24 1.34 0.53
C PHE A 10 -20.47 2.76 1.04
N HIS A 11 -20.28 2.97 2.34
CA HIS A 11 -20.37 4.30 2.92
C HIS A 11 -19.08 5.06 2.60
N PHE A 12 -19.04 5.62 1.40
CA PHE A 12 -17.92 6.43 0.93
C PHE A 12 -17.78 7.68 1.82
N VAL A 13 -16.56 7.90 2.31
CA VAL A 13 -16.20 9.07 3.12
C VAL A 13 -15.48 10.11 2.25
N GLY A 14 -14.48 9.69 1.48
CA GLY A 14 -13.70 10.62 0.66
C GLY A 14 -12.63 9.97 -0.21
N ILE A 15 -12.07 10.78 -1.11
CA ILE A 15 -10.87 10.48 -1.90
C ILE A 15 -9.78 11.49 -1.56
N GLY A 16 -8.52 11.05 -1.62
CA GLY A 16 -7.37 11.92 -1.38
C GLY A 16 -6.13 11.44 -2.12
N MET A 17 -5.06 12.22 -2.00
CA MET A 17 -3.73 11.87 -2.49
C MET A 17 -2.79 11.76 -1.30
N ILE A 18 -2.03 10.67 -1.20
CA ILE A 18 -0.98 10.51 -0.19
C ILE A 18 0.39 10.51 -0.88
N SER A 19 1.28 11.39 -0.43
CA SER A 19 2.68 11.40 -0.82
C SER A 19 3.50 10.82 0.33
N ILE A 20 4.44 9.92 0.03
CA ILE A 20 5.35 9.35 1.03
C ILE A 20 6.77 9.67 0.61
N ALA A 21 7.38 10.58 1.36
CA ALA A 21 8.80 10.91 1.23
C ALA A 21 9.61 9.95 2.11
N ILE A 22 10.59 9.27 1.52
CA ILE A 22 11.57 8.49 2.27
C ILE A 22 12.77 9.40 2.50
N HIS A 23 12.83 10.01 3.68
CA HIS A 23 13.96 10.86 4.08
C HIS A 23 15.29 10.09 3.96
N ASN A 24 16.36 10.81 3.61
CA ASN A 24 17.69 10.27 3.33
C ASN A 24 17.79 9.36 2.09
N THR A 25 16.79 9.40 1.20
CA THR A 25 16.88 8.79 -0.13
C THR A 25 16.45 9.81 -1.19
N LYS A 26 16.93 9.64 -2.44
CA LYS A 26 16.42 10.41 -3.60
C LYS A 26 15.08 9.87 -4.10
N THR A 27 14.47 8.93 -3.37
CA THR A 27 13.30 8.18 -3.81
C THR A 27 12.04 8.78 -3.18
N ASN A 28 11.24 9.47 -3.99
CA ASN A 28 9.88 9.82 -3.64
C ASN A 28 8.93 8.74 -4.13
N ILE A 29 8.09 8.21 -3.25
CA ILE A 29 6.96 7.39 -3.68
C ILE A 29 5.95 8.36 -4.28
N ALA A 30 5.63 8.18 -5.56
CA ALA A 30 4.71 9.04 -6.29
C ALA A 30 3.37 9.18 -5.54
N LEU A 31 2.67 10.29 -5.77
CA LEU A 31 1.35 10.57 -5.19
C LEU A 31 0.41 9.38 -5.43
N GLN A 32 -0.03 8.73 -4.35
CA GLN A 32 -0.93 7.59 -4.42
C GLN A 32 -2.37 8.06 -4.15
N PRO A 33 -3.30 7.90 -5.10
CA PRO A 33 -4.70 8.14 -4.84
C PRO A 33 -5.20 7.09 -3.85
N PHE A 34 -5.92 7.55 -2.83
CA PHE A 34 -6.59 6.68 -1.88
C PHE A 34 -8.06 7.04 -1.74
N MET A 35 -8.83 6.07 -1.28
CA MET A 35 -10.24 6.20 -0.95
C MET A 35 -10.44 5.79 0.50
N VAL A 36 -11.37 6.43 1.20
CA VAL A 36 -11.80 6.05 2.55
C VAL A 36 -13.29 5.75 2.56
N SER A 37 -13.67 4.70 3.26
CA SER A 37 -15.04 4.30 3.51
C SER A 37 -15.26 3.93 4.97
N LEU A 38 -16.50 4.05 5.44
CA LEU A 38 -16.93 3.55 6.75
C LEU A 38 -17.54 2.16 6.58
N ALA A 39 -16.91 1.14 7.16
CA ALA A 39 -17.42 -0.20 7.19
C ALA A 39 -18.63 -0.33 8.13
N LYS A 40 -19.40 -1.43 7.98
CA LYS A 40 -20.66 -1.65 8.70
C LYS A 40 -20.51 -1.79 10.22
N ASP A 41 -19.30 -2.05 10.71
CA ASP A 41 -18.94 -2.16 12.12
C ASP A 41 -18.43 -0.85 12.73
N GLY A 42 -18.52 0.26 11.99
CA GLY A 42 -18.04 1.57 12.44
C GLY A 42 -16.53 1.76 12.31
N ILE A 43 -15.83 0.85 11.63
CA ILE A 43 -14.40 0.96 11.35
C ILE A 43 -14.20 1.71 10.03
N TYR A 44 -13.26 2.65 10.00
CA TYR A 44 -12.84 3.31 8.77
C TYR A 44 -11.84 2.45 8.03
N GLU A 45 -12.03 2.30 6.73
CA GLU A 45 -11.13 1.58 5.83
C GLU A 45 -10.59 2.54 4.78
N ALA A 46 -9.27 2.62 4.65
CA ALA A 46 -8.57 3.39 3.65
C ALA A 46 -7.85 2.45 2.68
N ILE A 47 -7.99 2.69 1.37
CA ILE A 47 -7.40 1.88 0.30
C ILE A 47 -6.61 2.75 -0.67
N ALA A 48 -5.35 2.40 -0.91
CA ALA A 48 -4.55 2.95 -2.00
C ALA A 48 -4.92 2.24 -3.31
N ILE A 49 -5.52 2.98 -4.24
CA ILE A 49 -6.18 2.44 -5.43
C ILE A 49 -5.19 1.73 -6.35
N ASN A 50 -3.98 2.29 -6.51
CA ASN A 50 -2.98 1.77 -7.44
C ASN A 50 -2.37 0.42 -7.02
N PHE A 51 -2.39 0.09 -5.73
CA PHE A 51 -1.68 -1.08 -5.19
C PHE A 51 -2.58 -2.06 -4.44
N GLY A 52 -3.86 -1.72 -4.24
CA GLY A 52 -4.76 -2.52 -3.40
C GLY A 52 -4.30 -2.63 -1.95
N ILE A 53 -3.46 -1.70 -1.48
CA ILE A 53 -3.01 -1.66 -0.09
C ILE A 53 -4.13 -1.05 0.74
N LEU A 54 -4.54 -1.76 1.79
CA LEU A 54 -5.61 -1.35 2.68
C LEU A 54 -5.11 -1.17 4.11
N ALA A 55 -5.81 -0.32 4.86
CA ALA A 55 -5.63 -0.17 6.29
C ALA A 55 -6.95 0.23 6.95
N SER A 56 -7.11 -0.17 8.20
CA SER A 56 -8.33 0.11 8.97
C SER A 56 -8.01 0.85 10.27
N GLY A 57 -8.90 1.73 10.70
CA GLY A 57 -8.79 2.55 11.91
C GLY A 57 -10.14 2.85 12.55
N LYS A 58 -10.14 3.20 13.84
CA LYS A 58 -11.35 3.63 14.55
C LYS A 58 -11.80 5.03 14.14
N THR A 59 -10.89 5.81 13.54
CA THR A 59 -11.16 7.12 12.94
C THR A 59 -10.63 7.15 11.51
N GLU A 60 -11.17 8.08 10.70
CA GLU A 60 -10.68 8.36 9.34
C GLU A 60 -9.17 8.64 9.33
N ASP A 61 -8.70 9.55 10.19
CA ASP A 61 -7.29 9.92 10.32
C ASP A 61 -6.40 8.71 10.69
N GLU A 62 -6.88 7.84 11.59
CA GLU A 62 -6.14 6.63 11.95
C GLU A 62 -6.00 5.67 10.76
N ALA A 63 -7.08 5.47 9.99
CA ALA A 63 -7.06 4.62 8.80
C ALA A 63 -6.09 5.17 7.74
N ILE A 64 -6.11 6.47 7.49
CA ILE A 64 -5.21 7.16 6.53
C ILE A 64 -3.75 7.06 6.98
N ARG A 65 -3.46 7.32 8.26
CA ARG A 65 -2.09 7.23 8.80
C ARG A 65 -1.55 5.83 8.65
N ARG A 66 -2.33 4.82 9.04
CA ARG A 66 -1.94 3.40 8.89
C ARG A 66 -1.76 3.00 7.42
N LEU A 67 -2.58 3.52 6.52
CA LEU A 67 -2.41 3.32 5.08
C LEU A 67 -1.03 3.84 4.62
N GLY A 68 -0.64 5.04 5.07
CA GLY A 68 0.69 5.58 4.80
C GLY A 68 1.82 4.66 5.26
N HIS A 69 1.73 4.11 6.47
CA HIS A 69 2.71 3.13 6.97
C HIS A 69 2.74 1.84 6.13
N ASN A 70 1.59 1.32 5.72
CA ASN A 70 1.51 0.10 4.91
C ASN A 70 2.12 0.31 3.52
N ILE A 71 1.84 1.45 2.88
CA ILE A 71 2.46 1.80 1.60
C ILE A 71 3.98 1.92 1.77
N PHE A 72 4.45 2.63 2.79
CA PHE A 72 5.90 2.74 3.08
C PHE A 72 6.55 1.36 3.22
N ASN A 73 5.99 0.48 4.05
CA ASN A 73 6.52 -0.86 4.28
C ASN A 73 6.55 -1.71 2.99
N TYR A 74 5.50 -1.59 2.16
CA TYR A 74 5.45 -2.26 0.87
C TYR A 74 6.63 -1.82 -0.03
N PHE A 75 6.86 -0.52 -0.18
CA PHE A 75 7.97 -0.02 -1.00
C PHE A 75 9.35 -0.34 -0.44
N ILE A 76 9.53 -0.31 0.89
CA ILE A 76 10.77 -0.75 1.51
C ILE A 76 11.01 -2.24 1.26
N SER A 77 9.97 -3.07 1.32
CA SER A 77 10.09 -4.52 1.02
C SER A 77 10.49 -4.77 -0.44
N LEU A 78 9.92 -4.01 -1.39
CA LEU A 78 10.31 -4.03 -2.80
C LEU A 78 11.75 -3.56 -3.03
N ALA A 79 12.17 -2.50 -2.34
CA ALA A 79 13.54 -2.00 -2.43
C ALA A 79 14.54 -3.04 -1.90
N LYS A 80 14.27 -3.64 -0.73
CA LYS A 80 15.13 -4.68 -0.13
C LYS A 80 15.23 -5.93 -1.00
N THR A 81 14.12 -6.35 -1.62
CA THR A 81 14.12 -7.52 -2.52
C THR A 81 14.87 -7.24 -3.82
N LYS A 82 14.76 -6.03 -4.40
CA LYS A 82 15.55 -5.65 -5.60
C LYS A 82 17.04 -5.49 -5.30
N VAL A 83 17.41 -4.99 -4.12
CA VAL A 83 18.82 -4.95 -3.70
C VAL A 83 19.37 -6.37 -3.56
N SER A 84 18.58 -7.33 -3.06
CA SER A 84 19.01 -8.73 -2.96
C SER A 84 19.24 -9.42 -4.32
N THR A 85 18.62 -8.96 -5.41
CA THR A 85 18.80 -9.61 -6.73
C THR A 85 20.12 -9.24 -7.42
N GLU A 86 20.76 -8.10 -7.10
CA GLU A 86 22.09 -7.78 -7.66
C GLU A 86 23.23 -8.51 -6.92
N TYR A 87 23.04 -8.87 -5.64
CA TYR A 87 24.00 -9.65 -4.87
C TYR A 87 23.99 -11.16 -5.16
N VAL A 88 22.93 -11.70 -5.77
CA VAL A 88 22.81 -13.13 -6.09
C VAL A 88 23.32 -13.46 -7.50
N THR A 89 23.48 -12.47 -8.39
CA THR A 89 24.04 -12.71 -9.74
C THR A 89 25.56 -12.61 -9.81
N HIS A 90 26.21 -11.93 -8.87
CA HIS A 90 27.68 -11.89 -8.79
C HIS A 90 28.30 -13.10 -8.04
N SER A 91 27.50 -13.89 -7.31
CA SER A 91 27.99 -15.11 -6.66
C SER A 91 27.96 -16.36 -7.54
N LYS A 92 27.41 -16.28 -8.76
CA LYS A 92 27.44 -17.37 -9.76
C LYS A 92 28.57 -17.28 -10.78
N GLN A 93 29.42 -16.25 -10.72
CA GLN A 93 30.62 -16.13 -11.58
C GLN A 93 31.95 -16.26 -10.82
N MET A 94 31.94 -16.73 -9.56
CA MET A 94 33.16 -17.13 -8.83
C MET A 94 33.13 -18.58 -8.34
N ALA A 95 32.36 -19.43 -9.01
CA ALA A 95 32.45 -20.88 -8.85
C ALA A 95 32.89 -21.49 -10.19
N ASP A 96 34.07 -21.07 -10.64
CA ASP A 96 34.89 -21.90 -11.53
C ASP A 96 35.21 -23.20 -10.78
N PHE A 97 34.69 -24.31 -11.32
CA PHE A 97 35.35 -25.60 -11.35
C PHE A 97 35.45 -26.00 -12.82
#